data_AF-A0A7C1JH96-F1
#
_entry.id   AF-A0A7C1JH96-F1
#
_cell.length_a   1.000
_cell.length_b   1.000
_cell.length_c   1.000
_cell.angle_alpha   90.00
_cell.angle_beta   90.00
_cell.angle_gamma   90.00
#
_symmetry.space_group_name_H-M   'P 1'
#
loop_
_entity.id
_entity.type
_entity.pdbx_description
1 polymer ?
#
loop_
_entity_poly.entity_id
_entity_poly.type
_entity_poly.pdbx_seq_one_letter_code
_entity_poly.pdbx_strand_id
1 'polypeptide(L)'
;MKLTTKLRVRRLRRSSILLMLAFAFTGMYVVAAGGNFPLDDSWIHQTYGRNLGLLGEWAFFPGTPSAASTSPLYTVLLAIGYWLRIPVQFWTHGLGALALAITGILGAGIAERLSGRRIVGWAAGLAIVSSWHLIWAAASGMETALFAMLTMALIAYVMEYDQRVWHDGRIAMRPYRGFRAVVFGGLAGLTALARPEGVLLAGLCGLYALTMTLSRRQWGFAAVFVVCAGMGFAVVIAPYIAYNVDVTGGVLPNTASAKRAQADVLFALPFIERVGRMIVPLMAGGMVLLVPGLVGFVVKLHPLPPSPHGEGEKIGHDGGKTRRGQDSALQKDSGGGVGARWLIVAWGVGLIALYAAWLPLDMQHGRYVMPALPALIVAGVVGTGELAYRARRTLIGRVLVNALIVSSGVIFVIFALVIGRAAYVNDVAIIDGDMVAAALWIQENVPEDQLLAIHDIGAVGYFAPRPMLDIGGLVSPEVIPVIRNADALWALMESRGARWLMAYPYQTPGENAEDPRLCEVFSTDNAAARRAGGSPMMVYRISETGCNP
;
A
#
# COMPACT_ATOMS: atom_id res chain seq x y z
N MET A 1 -14.80 -31.03 21.05
CA MET A 1 -13.40 -30.66 21.36
C MET A 1 -12.38 -31.11 20.29
N LYS A 2 -12.44 -32.34 19.75
CA LYS A 2 -11.47 -32.81 18.72
C LYS A 2 -11.57 -32.10 17.34
N LEU A 3 -12.78 -31.70 16.91
CA LEU A 3 -13.01 -31.05 15.60
C LEU A 3 -12.50 -29.59 15.57
N THR A 4 -12.70 -28.85 16.65
CA THR A 4 -12.21 -27.46 16.81
C THR A 4 -10.67 -27.41 16.83
N THR A 5 -10.02 -28.38 17.49
CA THR A 5 -8.55 -28.52 17.48
C THR A 5 -8.01 -28.83 16.08
N LYS A 6 -8.62 -29.77 15.33
CA LYS A 6 -8.22 -30.08 13.95
C LYS A 6 -8.35 -28.89 13.01
N LEU A 7 -9.43 -28.11 13.13
CA LEU A 7 -9.64 -26.89 12.33
C LEU A 7 -8.63 -25.79 12.68
N ARG A 8 -8.30 -25.62 13.97
CA ARG A 8 -7.29 -24.66 14.45
C ARG A 8 -5.90 -25.01 13.93
N VAL A 9 -5.48 -26.28 14.05
CA VAL A 9 -4.19 -26.79 13.53
C VAL A 9 -4.08 -26.60 12.01
N ARG A 10 -5.17 -26.86 11.28
CA ARG A 10 -5.23 -26.68 9.82
C ARG A 10 -5.13 -25.22 9.40
N ARG A 11 -5.72 -24.27 10.15
CA ARG A 11 -5.57 -22.83 9.91
C ARG A 11 -4.15 -22.36 10.22
N LEU A 12 -3.58 -22.79 11.35
CA LEU A 12 -2.20 -22.52 11.71
C LEU A 12 -1.22 -22.95 10.61
N ARG A 13 -1.37 -24.18 10.09
CA ARG A 13 -0.52 -24.67 8.98
C ARG A 13 -0.58 -23.79 7.74
N ARG A 14 -1.78 -23.28 7.37
CA ARG A 14 -1.91 -22.35 6.23
C ARG A 14 -1.17 -21.05 6.50
N SER A 15 -1.39 -20.46 7.67
CA SER A 15 -0.75 -19.22 8.05
C SER A 15 0.77 -19.33 8.07
N SER A 16 1.32 -20.42 8.62
CA SER A 16 2.77 -20.67 8.62
C SER A 16 3.34 -20.79 7.20
N ILE A 17 2.65 -21.47 6.29
CA ILE A 17 3.11 -21.60 4.90
C ILE A 17 3.10 -20.25 4.18
N LEU A 18 2.02 -19.46 4.31
CA LEU A 18 1.95 -18.13 3.70
C LEU A 18 3.01 -17.18 4.27
N LEU A 19 3.28 -17.27 5.57
CA LEU A 19 4.36 -16.54 6.23
C LEU A 19 5.72 -16.90 5.64
N MET A 20 6.07 -18.20 5.59
CA MET A 20 7.34 -18.65 5.03
C MET A 20 7.51 -18.23 3.56
N LEU A 21 6.46 -18.33 2.75
CA LEU A 21 6.50 -17.94 1.35
C LEU A 21 6.69 -16.43 1.17
N ALA A 22 6.00 -15.60 1.95
CA ALA A 22 6.18 -14.15 1.89
C ALA A 22 7.62 -13.75 2.22
N PHE A 23 8.19 -14.30 3.30
CA PHE A 23 9.60 -14.08 3.65
C PHE A 23 10.56 -14.61 2.59
N ALA A 24 10.30 -15.79 2.02
CA ALA A 24 11.14 -16.35 0.97
C ALA A 24 11.12 -15.50 -0.32
N PHE A 25 9.95 -15.05 -0.77
CA PHE A 25 9.84 -14.22 -1.97
C PHE A 25 10.44 -12.83 -1.76
N THR A 26 10.13 -12.16 -0.65
CA THR A 26 10.74 -10.86 -0.32
C THR A 26 12.25 -10.98 -0.18
N GLY A 27 12.74 -11.99 0.56
CA GLY A 27 14.16 -12.25 0.73
C GLY A 27 14.86 -12.52 -0.62
N MET A 28 14.24 -13.27 -1.52
CA MET A 28 14.78 -13.50 -2.86
C MET A 28 14.96 -12.22 -3.68
N TYR A 29 14.05 -11.24 -3.55
CA TYR A 29 14.17 -9.94 -4.26
C TYR A 29 15.30 -9.13 -3.65
N VAL A 30 15.30 -9.01 -2.33
CA VAL A 30 16.26 -8.24 -1.54
C VAL A 30 17.68 -8.76 -1.75
N VAL A 31 17.91 -10.07 -1.62
CA VAL A 31 19.22 -10.69 -1.82
C VAL A 31 19.71 -10.52 -3.25
N ALA A 32 18.83 -10.66 -4.25
CA ALA A 32 19.21 -10.49 -5.65
C ALA A 32 19.64 -9.05 -6.00
N ALA A 33 19.24 -8.06 -5.20
CA ALA A 33 19.54 -6.64 -5.40
C ALA A 33 20.52 -6.08 -4.36
N GLY A 34 21.24 -6.92 -3.62
CA GLY A 34 22.25 -6.47 -2.66
C GLY A 34 21.72 -5.84 -1.36
N GLY A 35 20.40 -5.89 -1.12
CA GLY A 35 19.79 -5.42 0.13
C GLY A 35 19.29 -3.96 0.13
N ASN A 36 19.54 -3.20 -0.93
CA ASN A 36 19.14 -1.81 -1.06
C ASN A 36 17.69 -1.63 -1.53
N PHE A 37 17.26 -0.37 -1.70
CA PHE A 37 15.87 0.00 -1.97
C PHE A 37 15.66 0.46 -3.42
N PRO A 38 14.52 0.14 -4.04
CA PRO A 38 14.22 0.46 -5.45
C PRO A 38 13.71 1.90 -5.64
N LEU A 39 13.72 2.74 -4.60
CA LEU A 39 13.15 4.08 -4.63
C LEU A 39 13.98 5.04 -3.76
N ASP A 40 14.17 6.27 -4.26
CA ASP A 40 14.74 7.36 -3.48
C ASP A 40 13.86 7.75 -2.27
N ASP A 41 12.53 7.72 -2.42
CA ASP A 41 11.60 7.99 -1.30
C ASP A 41 11.83 7.06 -0.09
N SER A 42 12.37 5.85 -0.30
CA SER A 42 12.70 4.93 0.80
C SER A 42 13.72 5.57 1.73
N TRP A 43 14.71 6.27 1.18
CA TRP A 43 15.74 6.96 1.94
C TRP A 43 15.20 8.19 2.67
N ILE A 44 14.11 8.81 2.18
CA ILE A 44 13.37 9.83 2.94
C ILE A 44 12.77 9.21 4.21
N HIS A 45 12.09 8.07 4.09
CA HIS A 45 11.55 7.35 5.24
C HIS A 45 12.66 6.91 6.21
N GLN A 46 13.79 6.43 5.69
CA GLN A 46 14.94 6.06 6.52
C GLN A 46 15.54 7.26 7.25
N THR A 47 15.61 8.43 6.61
CA THR A 47 16.12 9.67 7.24
C THR A 47 15.25 10.10 8.40
N TYR A 48 13.93 10.16 8.22
CA TYR A 48 12.99 10.44 9.30
C TYR A 48 13.03 9.38 10.41
N GLY A 49 13.04 8.09 10.04
CA GLY A 49 13.15 6.99 11.00
C GLY A 49 14.43 7.05 11.82
N ARG A 50 15.57 7.35 11.17
CA ARG A 50 16.87 7.51 11.81
C ARG A 50 16.86 8.67 12.80
N ASN A 51 16.42 9.85 12.38
CA ASN A 51 16.44 11.06 13.22
C ASN A 51 15.48 10.90 14.40
N LEU A 52 14.30 10.32 14.20
CA LEU A 52 13.37 10.04 15.28
C LEU A 52 13.91 8.97 16.25
N GLY A 53 14.50 7.89 15.72
CA GLY A 53 14.97 6.76 16.52
C GLY A 53 16.28 7.03 17.29
N LEU A 54 17.17 7.86 16.73
CA LEU A 54 18.49 8.16 17.32
C LEU A 54 18.54 9.50 18.05
N LEU A 55 17.82 10.52 17.53
CA LEU A 55 17.87 11.89 18.07
C LEU A 55 16.57 12.29 18.79
N GLY A 56 15.48 11.55 18.60
CA GLY A 56 14.16 11.93 19.12
C GLY A 56 13.50 13.07 18.34
N GLU A 57 14.02 13.39 17.16
CA GLU A 57 13.58 14.53 16.36
C GLU A 57 12.72 14.09 15.18
N TRP A 58 11.52 14.65 15.06
CA TRP A 58 10.68 14.49 13.87
C TRP A 58 11.11 15.47 12.78
N ALA A 59 12.26 15.21 12.17
CA ALA A 59 12.91 16.15 11.28
C ALA A 59 13.62 15.43 10.13
N PHE A 60 13.65 16.06 8.95
CA PHE A 60 14.48 15.60 7.85
C PHE A 60 15.93 16.08 8.03
N PHE A 61 16.10 17.37 8.32
CA PHE A 61 17.37 17.94 8.77
C PHE A 61 17.36 18.05 10.30
N PRO A 62 18.37 17.53 11.01
CA PRO A 62 18.45 17.68 12.46
C PRO A 62 18.28 19.14 12.91
N GLY A 63 17.51 19.35 13.97
CA GLY A 63 17.21 20.69 14.52
C GLY A 63 16.14 21.51 13.78
N THR A 64 15.62 21.05 12.63
CA THR A 64 14.51 21.73 11.93
C THR A 64 13.31 20.80 11.75
N PRO A 65 12.30 20.90 12.63
CA PRO A 65 11.06 20.13 12.51
C PRO A 65 10.46 20.28 11.12
N SER A 66 10.04 19.15 10.53
CA SER A 66 9.45 19.12 9.20
C SER A 66 8.26 18.18 9.18
N ALA A 67 7.21 18.59 8.47
CA ALA A 67 5.99 17.81 8.30
C ALA A 67 5.97 17.06 6.95
N ALA A 68 7.13 16.67 6.41
CA ALA A 68 7.21 16.05 5.09
C ALA A 68 6.97 14.51 5.10
N SER A 69 6.26 13.97 6.08
CA SER A 69 5.99 12.53 6.18
C SER A 69 4.50 12.23 6.00
N THR A 70 4.07 11.82 4.81
CA THR A 70 2.68 11.39 4.55
C THR A 70 2.29 10.07 5.22
N SER A 71 3.24 9.38 5.85
CA SER A 71 3.07 8.04 6.42
C SER A 71 3.65 7.93 7.83
N PRO A 72 3.17 8.75 8.79
CA PRO A 72 3.73 8.84 10.14
C PRO A 72 3.79 7.50 10.88
N LEU A 73 2.82 6.60 10.67
CA LEU A 73 2.87 5.27 11.29
C LEU A 73 4.09 4.47 10.83
N TYR A 74 4.44 4.55 9.54
CA TYR A 74 5.59 3.86 9.01
C TYR A 74 6.90 4.44 9.54
N THR A 75 7.01 5.76 9.62
CA THR A 75 8.14 6.47 10.23
C THR A 75 8.40 6.01 11.67
N VAL A 76 7.35 5.92 12.50
CA VAL A 76 7.47 5.41 13.88
C VAL A 76 7.97 3.96 13.90
N LEU A 77 7.44 3.10 13.02
CA LEU A 77 7.88 1.71 12.95
C LEU A 77 9.35 1.56 12.51
N LEU A 78 9.83 2.41 11.59
CA LEU A 78 11.23 2.44 11.21
C LEU A 78 12.12 2.97 12.34
N ALA A 79 11.69 4.00 13.06
CA ALA A 79 12.42 4.57 14.18
C ALA A 79 12.70 3.55 15.29
N ILE A 80 11.78 2.60 15.53
CA ILE A 80 12.01 1.49 16.46
C ILE A 80 13.24 0.66 16.04
N GLY A 81 13.44 0.41 14.74
CA GLY A 81 14.59 -0.34 14.24
C GLY A 81 15.92 0.36 14.54
N TYR A 82 15.98 1.68 14.32
CA TYR A 82 17.14 2.50 14.66
C TYR A 82 17.39 2.55 16.17
N TRP A 83 16.33 2.73 16.97
CA TRP A 83 16.41 2.73 18.43
C TRP A 83 16.95 1.41 18.98
N LEU A 84 16.50 0.28 18.41
CA LEU A 84 16.99 -1.07 18.74
C LEU A 84 18.35 -1.41 18.11
N ARG A 85 18.91 -0.53 17.28
CA ARG A 85 20.16 -0.72 16.52
C ARG A 85 20.16 -1.99 15.66
N ILE A 86 19.00 -2.37 15.13
CA ILE A 86 18.89 -3.47 14.18
C ILE A 86 19.31 -2.94 12.80
N PRO A 87 20.09 -3.70 12.00
CA PRO A 87 20.50 -3.21 10.69
C PRO A 87 19.29 -2.86 9.82
N VAL A 88 19.39 -1.71 9.17
CA VAL A 88 18.27 -1.04 8.47
C VAL A 88 17.61 -1.95 7.45
N GLN A 89 18.41 -2.69 6.69
CA GLN A 89 17.91 -3.61 5.67
C GLN A 89 17.08 -4.74 6.30
N PHE A 90 17.56 -5.37 7.38
CA PHE A 90 16.85 -6.47 8.02
C PHE A 90 15.53 -6.03 8.65
N TRP A 91 15.52 -4.89 9.36
CA TRP A 91 14.30 -4.37 9.99
C TRP A 91 13.26 -3.98 8.94
N THR A 92 13.68 -3.19 7.96
CA THR A 92 12.77 -2.62 6.95
C THR A 92 12.16 -3.70 6.06
N HIS A 93 12.99 -4.58 5.48
CA HIS A 93 12.50 -5.68 4.64
C HIS A 93 11.72 -6.72 5.45
N GLY A 94 12.10 -6.96 6.70
CA GLY A 94 11.39 -7.83 7.62
C GLY A 94 9.97 -7.33 7.93
N LEU A 95 9.81 -6.02 8.17
CA LEU A 95 8.51 -5.39 8.35
C LEU A 95 7.63 -5.55 7.10
N GLY A 96 8.18 -5.32 5.91
CA GLY A 96 7.46 -5.48 4.65
C GLY A 96 7.06 -6.94 4.37
N ALA A 97 7.97 -7.90 4.58
CA ALA A 97 7.69 -9.33 4.44
C ALA A 97 6.60 -9.80 5.41
N LEU A 98 6.62 -9.33 6.65
CA LEU A 98 5.59 -9.60 7.64
C LEU A 98 4.25 -9.01 7.23
N ALA A 99 4.23 -7.76 6.73
CA ALA A 99 3.02 -7.13 6.24
C ALA A 99 2.42 -7.90 5.05
N LEU A 100 3.24 -8.35 4.10
CA LEU A 100 2.80 -9.20 2.98
C LEU A 100 2.20 -10.53 3.48
N ALA A 101 2.87 -11.20 4.42
CA ALA A 101 2.39 -12.43 5.02
C ALA A 101 1.00 -12.26 5.66
N ILE A 102 0.83 -11.22 6.49
CA ILE A 102 -0.43 -10.92 7.15
C ILE A 102 -1.51 -10.57 6.11
N THR A 103 -1.18 -9.80 5.08
CA THR A 103 -2.08 -9.50 3.96
C THR A 103 -2.59 -10.78 3.29
N GLY A 104 -1.70 -11.73 2.99
CA GLY A 104 -2.06 -13.03 2.40
C GLY A 104 -2.90 -13.89 3.33
N ILE A 105 -2.60 -13.91 4.63
CA ILE A 105 -3.37 -14.66 5.64
C ILE A 105 -4.79 -14.11 5.78
N LEU A 106 -4.93 -12.78 5.85
CA LEU A 106 -6.22 -12.10 5.93
C LEU A 106 -7.02 -12.28 4.65
N GLY A 107 -6.40 -12.10 3.49
CA GLY A 107 -7.03 -12.35 2.18
C GLY A 107 -7.52 -13.79 2.02
N ALA A 108 -6.72 -14.78 2.47
CA ALA A 108 -7.15 -16.17 2.50
C ALA A 108 -8.37 -16.40 3.41
N GLY A 109 -8.43 -15.73 4.56
CA GLY A 109 -9.56 -15.77 5.48
C GLY A 109 -10.82 -15.15 4.89
N ILE A 110 -10.70 -13.97 4.27
CA ILE A 110 -11.81 -13.27 3.61
C ILE A 110 -12.35 -14.12 2.45
N ALA A 111 -11.48 -14.64 1.57
CA ALA A 111 -11.88 -15.46 0.44
C ALA A 111 -12.55 -16.78 0.85
N GLU A 112 -12.04 -17.45 1.89
CA GLU A 112 -12.67 -18.66 2.46
C GLU A 112 -14.07 -18.35 3.00
N ARG A 113 -14.23 -17.20 3.67
CA ARG A 113 -15.52 -16.77 4.21
C ARG A 113 -16.54 -16.44 3.13
N LEU A 114 -16.14 -15.74 2.07
CA LEU A 114 -17.04 -15.38 0.97
C LEU A 114 -17.46 -16.59 0.13
N SER A 115 -16.53 -17.50 -0.12
CA SER A 115 -16.78 -18.68 -0.98
C SER A 115 -17.32 -19.89 -0.22
N GLY A 116 -17.19 -19.93 1.11
CA GLY A 116 -17.42 -21.13 1.93
C GLY A 116 -16.43 -22.26 1.66
N ARG A 117 -15.34 -22.02 0.91
CA ARG A 117 -14.41 -23.06 0.46
C ARG A 117 -12.98 -22.75 0.82
N ARG A 118 -12.37 -23.67 1.56
CA ARG A 118 -10.98 -23.54 2.02
C ARG A 118 -9.95 -23.51 0.88
N ILE A 119 -10.21 -24.22 -0.23
CA ILE A 119 -9.31 -24.23 -1.39
C ILE A 119 -9.25 -22.84 -2.07
N VAL A 120 -10.37 -22.11 -2.09
CA VAL A 120 -10.43 -20.73 -2.61
C VAL A 120 -9.65 -19.80 -1.69
N GLY A 121 -9.75 -20.00 -0.37
CA GLY A 121 -8.90 -19.30 0.61
C GLY A 121 -7.40 -19.55 0.39
N TRP A 122 -6.99 -20.79 0.12
CA TRP A 122 -5.60 -21.09 -0.24
C TRP A 122 -5.16 -20.39 -1.53
N ALA A 123 -5.98 -20.47 -2.57
CA ALA A 123 -5.69 -19.82 -3.85
C ALA A 123 -5.53 -18.30 -3.69
N ALA A 124 -6.39 -17.64 -2.91
CA ALA A 124 -6.31 -16.20 -2.67
C ALA A 124 -5.07 -15.82 -1.87
N GLY A 125 -4.76 -16.55 -0.79
CA GLY A 125 -3.56 -16.30 0.00
C GLY A 125 -2.28 -16.49 -0.81
N LEU A 126 -2.20 -17.57 -1.60
CA LEU A 126 -1.06 -17.83 -2.48
C LEU A 126 -0.92 -16.74 -3.55
N ALA A 127 -2.01 -16.38 -4.24
CA ALA A 127 -1.99 -15.33 -5.26
C ALA A 127 -1.56 -13.96 -4.71
N ILE A 128 -1.92 -13.63 -3.46
CA ILE A 128 -1.46 -12.40 -2.80
C ILE A 128 0.04 -12.46 -2.52
N VAL A 129 0.54 -13.50 -1.84
CA VAL A 129 1.98 -13.57 -1.48
C VAL A 129 2.88 -13.80 -2.69
N SER A 130 2.36 -14.33 -3.80
CA SER A 130 3.06 -14.48 -5.08
C SER A 130 2.74 -13.36 -6.07
N SER A 131 2.06 -12.29 -5.67
CA SER A 131 1.87 -11.13 -6.53
C SER A 131 3.17 -10.33 -6.54
N TRP A 132 3.83 -10.23 -7.70
CA TRP A 132 5.14 -9.57 -7.78
C TRP A 132 5.09 -8.09 -7.39
N HIS A 133 4.00 -7.36 -7.68
CA HIS A 133 3.81 -5.98 -7.20
C HIS A 133 3.81 -5.92 -5.67
N LEU A 134 3.16 -6.87 -5.00
CA LEU A 134 3.10 -6.92 -3.54
C LEU A 134 4.41 -7.41 -2.92
N ILE A 135 5.17 -8.28 -3.61
CA ILE A 135 6.54 -8.66 -3.22
C ILE A 135 7.46 -7.45 -3.36
N TRP A 136 7.38 -6.72 -4.48
CA TRP A 136 8.13 -5.49 -4.71
C TRP A 136 7.82 -4.45 -3.64
N ALA A 137 6.53 -4.22 -3.34
CA ALA A 137 6.10 -3.30 -2.28
C ALA A 137 6.57 -3.72 -0.87
N ALA A 138 6.68 -5.03 -0.61
CA ALA A 138 7.21 -5.56 0.63
C ALA A 138 8.73 -5.36 0.74
N ALA A 139 9.45 -5.41 -0.38
CA ALA A 139 10.89 -5.20 -0.46
C ALA A 139 11.27 -3.72 -0.65
N SER A 140 10.33 -2.83 -0.91
CA SER A 140 10.66 -1.49 -1.42
C SER A 140 11.15 -0.50 -0.36
N GLY A 141 11.07 -0.83 0.94
CA GLY A 141 11.32 0.15 2.00
C GLY A 141 10.30 1.28 2.10
N MET A 142 9.08 1.04 1.62
CA MET A 142 7.95 1.99 1.67
C MET A 142 6.82 1.44 2.54
N GLU A 143 5.90 2.32 2.93
CA GLU A 143 4.70 2.02 3.70
C GLU A 143 3.67 1.16 2.93
N THR A 144 3.81 1.03 1.60
CA THR A 144 2.81 0.41 0.71
C THR A 144 2.36 -0.97 1.17
N ALA A 145 3.28 -1.85 1.58
CA ALA A 145 2.94 -3.18 2.09
C ALA A 145 2.22 -3.13 3.45
N LEU A 146 2.65 -2.23 4.34
CA LEU A 146 1.99 -1.98 5.63
C LEU A 146 0.55 -1.49 5.41
N PHE A 147 0.34 -0.57 4.48
CA PHE A 147 -0.98 -0.06 4.16
C PHE A 147 -1.88 -1.13 3.53
N ALA A 148 -1.36 -1.95 2.61
CA ALA A 148 -2.06 -3.12 2.08
C ALA A 148 -2.49 -4.11 3.19
N MET A 149 -1.63 -4.32 4.20
CA MET A 149 -1.96 -5.13 5.36
C MET A 149 -3.09 -4.51 6.20
N LEU A 150 -2.98 -3.22 6.53
CA LEU A 150 -3.96 -2.51 7.36
C LEU A 150 -5.33 -2.43 6.69
N THR A 151 -5.38 -2.22 5.38
CA THR A 151 -6.64 -2.20 4.61
C THR A 151 -7.35 -3.56 4.67
N MET A 152 -6.60 -4.65 4.47
CA MET A 152 -7.14 -6.01 4.61
C MET A 152 -7.52 -6.35 6.05
N ALA A 153 -6.78 -5.84 7.04
CA ALA A 153 -7.12 -5.99 8.46
C ALA A 153 -8.42 -5.28 8.81
N LEU A 154 -8.64 -4.07 8.30
CA LEU A 154 -9.86 -3.30 8.53
C LEU A 154 -11.08 -3.96 7.89
N ILE A 155 -10.95 -4.44 6.65
CA ILE A 155 -11.99 -5.21 5.95
C ILE A 155 -12.29 -6.51 6.71
N ALA A 156 -11.27 -7.28 7.08
CA ALA A 156 -11.44 -8.52 7.83
C ALA A 156 -12.11 -8.26 9.19
N TYR A 157 -11.69 -7.20 9.89
CA TYR A 157 -12.21 -6.82 11.19
C TYR A 157 -13.70 -6.46 11.11
N VAL A 158 -14.10 -5.60 10.16
CA VAL A 158 -15.51 -5.19 10.06
C VAL A 158 -16.43 -6.34 9.64
N MET A 159 -15.93 -7.24 8.77
CA MET A 159 -16.65 -8.46 8.45
C MET A 159 -16.81 -9.33 9.70
N GLU A 160 -15.76 -9.53 10.50
CA GLU A 160 -15.83 -10.33 11.73
C GLU A 160 -16.71 -9.69 12.82
N TYR A 161 -16.66 -8.37 12.93
CA TYR A 161 -17.51 -7.57 13.80
C TYR A 161 -18.98 -7.88 13.52
N ASP A 162 -19.42 -7.81 12.27
CA ASP A 162 -20.77 -8.16 11.84
C ASP A 162 -21.16 -9.58 12.30
N GLN A 163 -20.34 -10.59 11.99
CA GLN A 163 -20.66 -11.97 12.36
C GLN A 163 -20.82 -12.19 13.87
N ARG A 164 -19.88 -11.68 14.66
CA ARG A 164 -19.84 -11.95 16.11
C ARG A 164 -20.86 -11.12 16.90
N VAL A 165 -21.06 -9.85 16.55
CA VAL A 165 -21.99 -8.97 17.26
C VAL A 165 -23.44 -9.44 17.13
N TRP A 166 -23.75 -10.11 16.03
CA TRP A 166 -25.11 -10.49 15.70
C TRP A 166 -25.44 -11.98 15.86
N HIS A 167 -24.45 -12.87 15.82
CA HIS A 167 -24.67 -14.31 16.02
C HIS A 167 -24.22 -14.84 17.39
N ASP A 168 -23.41 -14.10 18.16
CA ASP A 168 -22.97 -14.52 19.49
C ASP A 168 -23.73 -13.76 20.60
N GLY A 169 -24.65 -14.46 21.28
CA GLY A 169 -25.49 -13.90 22.35
C GLY A 169 -24.71 -13.33 23.54
N ARG A 170 -23.44 -13.72 23.74
CA ARG A 170 -22.57 -13.14 24.79
C ARG A 170 -22.11 -11.72 24.47
N ILE A 171 -22.14 -11.31 23.20
CA ILE A 171 -21.71 -10.00 22.67
C ILE A 171 -22.92 -9.05 22.52
N ALA A 172 -24.07 -9.43 23.09
CA ALA A 172 -25.27 -8.59 23.14
C ALA A 172 -25.16 -7.40 24.13
N MET A 173 -24.15 -7.40 25.01
CA MET A 173 -23.95 -6.33 26.00
C MET A 173 -23.41 -5.04 25.34
N ARG A 174 -24.07 -3.92 25.62
CA ARG A 174 -23.70 -2.55 25.17
C ARG A 174 -22.20 -2.20 25.34
N PRO A 175 -21.54 -2.41 26.48
CA PRO A 175 -20.13 -2.02 26.65
C PRO A 175 -19.18 -2.77 25.73
N TYR A 176 -19.44 -4.06 25.46
CA TYR A 176 -18.61 -4.88 24.58
C TYR A 176 -18.68 -4.42 23.13
N ARG A 177 -19.86 -3.98 22.68
CA ARG A 177 -20.06 -3.41 21.34
C ARG A 177 -19.35 -2.06 21.19
N GLY A 178 -19.48 -1.20 22.21
CA GLY A 178 -18.77 0.09 22.27
C GLY A 178 -17.25 -0.11 22.18
N PHE A 179 -16.68 -1.01 22.97
CA PHE A 179 -15.25 -1.32 22.92
C PHE A 179 -14.79 -1.79 21.52
N ARG A 180 -15.54 -2.71 20.88
CA ARG A 180 -15.20 -3.15 19.52
C ARG A 180 -15.30 -2.04 18.47
N ALA A 181 -16.20 -1.06 18.67
CA ALA A 181 -16.27 0.13 17.84
C ALA A 181 -15.08 1.06 18.08
N VAL A 182 -14.61 1.23 19.32
CA VAL A 182 -13.34 1.95 19.62
C VAL A 182 -12.16 1.28 18.91
N VAL A 183 -12.06 -0.05 18.98
CA VAL A 183 -11.00 -0.81 18.29
C VAL A 183 -11.09 -0.63 16.76
N PHE A 184 -12.31 -0.63 16.20
CA PHE A 184 -12.50 -0.30 14.77
C PHE A 184 -11.99 1.11 14.46
N GLY A 185 -12.37 2.09 15.26
CA GLY A 185 -11.92 3.48 15.14
C GLY A 185 -10.40 3.62 15.19
N GLY A 186 -9.77 2.97 16.16
CA GLY A 186 -8.31 2.96 16.29
C GLY A 186 -7.61 2.32 15.09
N LEU A 187 -8.10 1.17 14.61
CA LEU A 187 -7.56 0.52 13.40
C LEU A 187 -7.76 1.39 12.15
N ALA A 188 -8.90 2.06 12.02
CA ALA A 188 -9.16 3.04 10.96
C ALA A 188 -8.19 4.23 11.04
N GLY A 189 -7.92 4.73 12.25
CA GLY A 189 -6.94 5.79 12.50
C GLY A 189 -5.53 5.36 12.09
N LEU A 190 -5.10 4.16 12.50
CA LEU A 190 -3.80 3.60 12.10
C LEU A 190 -3.70 3.41 10.58
N THR A 191 -4.79 2.99 9.93
CA THR A 191 -4.84 2.86 8.46
C THR A 191 -4.66 4.22 7.79
N ALA A 192 -5.30 5.27 8.32
CA ALA A 192 -5.15 6.65 7.84
C ALA A 192 -3.76 7.27 8.14
N LEU A 193 -3.11 6.88 9.24
CA LEU A 193 -1.73 7.27 9.56
C LEU A 193 -0.67 6.51 8.73
N ALA A 194 -1.01 5.35 8.17
CA ALA A 194 -0.15 4.70 7.19
C ALA A 194 -0.24 5.45 5.86
N ARG A 195 -1.45 5.72 5.34
CA ARG A 195 -1.69 6.57 4.17
C ARG A 195 -3.04 7.30 4.27
N PRO A 196 -3.14 8.58 3.87
CA PRO A 196 -4.35 9.41 4.09
C PRO A 196 -5.64 8.85 3.50
N GLU A 197 -5.58 8.17 2.35
CA GLU A 197 -6.72 7.51 1.73
C GLU A 197 -7.32 6.36 2.56
N GLY A 198 -6.64 5.93 3.63
CA GLY A 198 -7.20 5.03 4.62
C GLY A 198 -8.51 5.54 5.24
N VAL A 199 -8.71 6.86 5.25
CA VAL A 199 -9.98 7.48 5.66
C VAL A 199 -11.15 7.07 4.76
N LEU A 200 -10.92 6.94 3.44
CA LEU A 200 -11.95 6.47 2.51
C LEU A 200 -12.38 5.05 2.86
N LEU A 201 -11.42 4.15 3.12
CA LEU A 201 -11.74 2.78 3.53
C LEU A 201 -12.46 2.75 4.88
N ALA A 202 -12.02 3.57 5.84
CA ALA A 202 -12.68 3.69 7.14
C ALA A 202 -14.15 4.09 6.99
N GLY A 203 -14.45 5.05 6.10
CA GLY A 203 -15.81 5.44 5.75
C GLY A 203 -16.61 4.30 5.12
N LEU A 204 -16.04 3.57 4.15
CA LEU A 204 -16.69 2.43 3.50
C LEU A 204 -16.98 1.29 4.49
N CYS A 205 -16.02 0.94 5.36
CA CYS A 205 -16.21 -0.06 6.40
C CYS A 205 -17.23 0.40 7.46
N GLY A 206 -17.18 1.68 7.87
CA GLY A 206 -18.14 2.27 8.80
C GLY A 206 -19.56 2.23 8.24
N LEU A 207 -19.74 2.60 6.96
CA LEU A 207 -21.02 2.51 6.26
C LEU A 207 -21.52 1.06 6.17
N TYR A 208 -20.63 0.11 5.86
CA TYR A 208 -20.97 -1.32 5.88
C TYR A 208 -21.47 -1.75 7.28
N ALA A 209 -20.78 -1.39 8.35
CA ALA A 209 -21.22 -1.71 9.72
C ALA A 209 -22.56 -1.03 10.09
N LEU A 210 -22.76 0.21 9.66
CA LEU A 210 -23.99 0.98 9.91
C LEU A 210 -25.19 0.43 9.16
N THR A 211 -25.06 0.10 7.88
CA THR A 211 -26.16 -0.48 7.09
C THR A 211 -26.64 -1.80 7.68
N MET A 212 -25.75 -2.63 8.21
CA MET A 212 -26.11 -3.87 8.92
C MET A 212 -26.83 -3.59 10.25
N THR A 213 -26.44 -2.54 10.97
CA THR A 213 -27.07 -2.16 12.25
C THR A 213 -28.45 -1.53 12.05
N LEU A 214 -28.58 -0.64 11.05
CA LEU A 214 -29.81 0.08 10.73
C LEU A 214 -30.87 -0.80 10.09
N SER A 215 -30.48 -1.71 9.20
CA SER A 215 -31.40 -2.70 8.60
C SER A 215 -32.07 -3.60 9.64
N ARG A 216 -31.45 -3.75 10.82
CA ARG A 216 -31.98 -4.48 11.98
C ARG A 216 -32.72 -3.57 12.98
N ARG A 217 -33.05 -2.32 12.59
CA ARG A 217 -33.78 -1.29 13.36
C ARG A 217 -33.11 -0.93 14.71
N GLN A 218 -31.79 -1.05 14.81
CA GLN A 218 -31.02 -0.81 16.03
C GLN A 218 -30.40 0.60 16.12
N TRP A 219 -31.22 1.65 16.04
CA TRP A 219 -30.77 3.05 15.96
C TRP A 219 -29.87 3.49 17.12
N GLY A 220 -30.23 3.15 18.37
CA GLY A 220 -29.40 3.49 19.54
C GLY A 220 -28.00 2.86 19.49
N PHE A 221 -27.87 1.69 18.85
CA PHE A 221 -26.56 1.04 18.68
C PHE A 221 -25.76 1.63 17.53
N ALA A 222 -26.42 2.11 16.48
CA ALA A 222 -25.74 2.85 15.42
C ALA A 222 -25.08 4.12 15.99
N ALA A 223 -25.78 4.85 16.86
CA ALA A 223 -25.22 6.02 17.54
C ALA A 223 -24.00 5.67 18.41
N VAL A 224 -24.08 4.60 19.23
CA VAL A 224 -22.94 4.13 20.03
C VAL A 224 -21.76 3.74 19.15
N PHE A 225 -22.00 3.05 18.03
CA PHE A 225 -20.94 2.69 17.10
C PHE A 225 -20.25 3.93 16.54
N VAL A 226 -21.00 4.92 16.04
CA VAL A 226 -20.42 6.16 15.48
C VAL A 226 -19.59 6.90 16.53
N VAL A 227 -20.13 7.11 17.74
CA VAL A 227 -19.43 7.83 18.79
C VAL A 227 -18.16 7.10 19.23
N CYS A 228 -18.25 5.80 19.52
CA CYS A 228 -17.10 5.01 19.96
C CYS A 228 -16.05 4.85 18.86
N ALA A 229 -16.46 4.62 17.61
CA ALA A 229 -15.54 4.57 16.48
C ALA A 229 -14.88 5.92 16.22
N GLY A 230 -15.64 7.01 16.27
CA GLY A 230 -15.13 8.37 16.15
C GLY A 230 -14.10 8.69 17.23
N MET A 231 -14.38 8.31 18.48
CA MET A 231 -13.45 8.48 19.60
C MET A 231 -12.16 7.67 19.39
N GLY A 232 -12.26 6.39 19.01
CA GLY A 232 -11.08 5.56 18.73
C GLY A 232 -10.23 6.11 17.58
N PHE A 233 -10.88 6.62 16.53
CA PHE A 233 -10.20 7.26 15.40
C PHE A 233 -9.51 8.56 15.80
N ALA A 234 -10.23 9.43 16.52
CA ALA A 234 -9.72 10.72 16.97
C ALA A 234 -8.50 10.59 17.88
N VAL A 235 -8.51 9.64 18.83
CA VAL A 235 -7.36 9.40 19.73
C VAL A 235 -6.09 9.05 18.95
N VAL A 236 -6.21 8.31 17.84
CA VAL A 236 -5.05 7.91 17.04
C VAL A 236 -4.59 9.04 16.11
N ILE A 237 -5.50 9.76 15.48
CA ILE A 237 -5.19 10.76 14.45
C ILE A 237 -4.82 12.13 15.06
N ALA A 238 -5.39 12.51 16.21
CA ALA A 238 -5.24 13.85 16.78
C ALA A 238 -3.78 14.28 17.03
N PRO A 239 -2.86 13.43 17.54
CA PRO A 239 -1.47 13.83 17.76
C PRO A 239 -0.78 14.27 16.46
N TYR A 240 -1.05 13.56 15.36
CA TYR A 240 -0.47 13.89 14.06
C TYR A 240 -1.08 15.18 13.47
N ILE A 241 -2.40 15.37 13.59
CA ILE A 241 -3.04 16.63 13.16
C ILE A 241 -2.49 17.81 13.95
N ALA A 242 -2.38 17.68 15.27
CA ALA A 242 -1.83 18.74 16.12
C ALA A 242 -0.40 19.12 15.70
N TYR A 243 0.44 18.12 15.42
CA TYR A 243 1.80 18.34 14.93
C TYR A 243 1.83 19.05 13.57
N ASN A 244 0.96 18.69 12.62
CA ASN A 244 0.91 19.38 11.32
C ASN A 244 0.45 20.83 11.48
N VAL A 245 -0.58 21.08 12.29
CA VAL A 245 -1.07 22.46 12.52
C VAL A 245 0.02 23.34 13.14
N ASP A 246 0.81 22.79 14.06
CA ASP A 246 1.93 23.50 14.69
C ASP A 246 3.07 23.80 13.70
N VAL A 247 3.46 22.83 12.87
CA VAL A 247 4.64 22.94 11.98
C VAL A 247 4.33 23.58 10.63
N THR A 248 3.16 23.37 10.05
CA THR A 248 2.80 23.86 8.70
C THR A 248 1.70 24.92 8.70
N GLY A 249 1.00 25.11 9.83
CA GLY A 249 -0.23 25.91 9.87
C GLY A 249 -1.43 25.22 9.22
N GLY A 250 -1.28 24.00 8.70
CA GLY A 250 -2.31 23.24 7.99
C GLY A 250 -2.56 21.86 8.60
N VAL A 251 -3.68 21.23 8.23
CA VAL A 251 -4.05 19.88 8.73
C VAL A 251 -3.31 18.77 7.98
N LEU A 252 -2.81 19.06 6.78
CA LEU A 252 -2.13 18.11 5.90
C LEU A 252 -0.63 18.40 5.82
N PRO A 253 0.21 17.37 5.60
CA PRO A 253 1.65 17.53 5.39
C PRO A 253 1.97 18.21 4.05
N ASN A 254 3.06 18.96 4.01
CA ASN A 254 3.52 19.71 2.81
C ASN A 254 3.79 18.80 1.60
N THR A 255 4.18 17.55 1.83
CA THR A 255 4.40 16.56 0.77
C THR A 255 3.16 16.26 -0.05
N ALA A 256 1.97 16.33 0.54
CA ALA A 256 0.73 16.10 -0.18
C ALA A 256 0.49 17.21 -1.21
N SER A 257 0.70 18.48 -0.83
CA SER A 257 0.62 19.62 -1.74
C SER A 257 1.72 19.62 -2.79
N ALA A 258 2.94 19.26 -2.42
CA ALA A 258 4.08 19.19 -3.34
C ALA A 258 3.86 18.15 -4.45
N LYS A 259 3.52 16.90 -4.09
CA LYS A 259 3.23 15.85 -5.08
C LYS A 259 2.03 16.19 -5.96
N ARG A 260 1.04 16.88 -5.40
CA ARG A 260 -0.10 17.38 -6.17
C ARG A 260 0.32 18.40 -7.22
N ALA A 261 1.13 19.39 -6.82
CA ALA A 261 1.66 20.42 -7.73
C ALA A 261 2.50 19.80 -8.85
N GLN A 262 3.36 18.82 -8.53
CA GLN A 262 4.12 18.05 -9.53
C GLN A 262 3.19 17.38 -10.55
N ALA A 263 2.10 16.75 -10.10
CA ALA A 263 1.15 16.04 -10.96
C ALA A 263 0.20 16.93 -11.80
N ASP A 264 0.17 18.25 -11.61
CA ASP A 264 -0.85 19.11 -12.26
C ASP A 264 -0.91 19.00 -13.80
N VAL A 265 0.21 18.81 -14.51
CA VAL A 265 0.23 18.60 -15.98
C VAL A 265 -0.65 17.41 -16.40
N LEU A 266 -0.76 16.36 -15.59
CA LEU A 266 -1.57 15.18 -15.91
C LEU A 266 -3.07 15.48 -15.87
N PHE A 267 -3.50 16.59 -15.28
CA PHE A 267 -4.92 16.99 -15.25
C PHE A 267 -5.43 17.55 -16.57
N ALA A 268 -4.54 17.85 -17.52
CA ALA A 268 -4.92 18.12 -18.91
C ALA A 268 -5.53 16.90 -19.61
N LEU A 269 -5.21 15.68 -19.15
CA LEU A 269 -5.74 14.44 -19.71
C LEU A 269 -7.18 14.18 -19.23
N PRO A 270 -8.06 13.56 -20.04
CA PRO A 270 -9.39 13.15 -19.59
C PRO A 270 -9.33 12.17 -18.40
N PHE A 271 -10.33 12.22 -17.50
CA PHE A 271 -10.37 11.37 -16.30
C PHE A 271 -10.25 9.87 -16.63
N ILE A 272 -10.88 9.40 -17.70
CA ILE A 272 -10.83 7.98 -18.10
C ILE A 272 -9.42 7.55 -18.51
N GLU A 273 -8.65 8.43 -19.13
CA GLU A 273 -7.26 8.15 -19.49
C GLU A 273 -6.40 8.06 -18.23
N ARG A 274 -6.61 8.96 -17.26
CA ARG A 274 -5.94 8.89 -15.95
C ARG A 274 -6.26 7.60 -15.20
N VAL A 275 -7.50 7.14 -15.24
CA VAL A 275 -7.88 5.83 -14.69
C VAL A 275 -7.14 4.70 -15.42
N GLY A 276 -7.07 4.76 -16.76
CA GLY A 276 -6.31 3.80 -17.57
C GLY A 276 -4.83 3.73 -17.14
N ARG A 277 -4.18 4.88 -16.97
CA ARG A 277 -2.80 4.99 -16.48
C ARG A 277 -2.60 4.37 -15.11
N MET A 278 -3.58 4.45 -14.20
CA MET A 278 -3.50 3.78 -12.89
C MET A 278 -3.70 2.27 -12.99
N ILE A 279 -4.52 1.79 -13.94
CA ILE A 279 -4.82 0.35 -14.08
C ILE A 279 -3.72 -0.40 -14.81
N VAL A 280 -3.15 0.16 -15.87
CA VAL A 280 -2.20 -0.53 -16.75
C VAL A 280 -1.02 -1.17 -15.98
N PRO A 281 -0.34 -0.47 -15.06
CA PRO A 281 0.75 -1.07 -14.29
C PRO A 281 0.29 -2.27 -13.44
N LEU A 282 -0.91 -2.21 -12.86
CA LEU A 282 -1.47 -3.30 -12.04
C LEU A 282 -1.82 -4.56 -12.85
N MET A 283 -2.03 -4.41 -14.16
CA MET A 283 -2.38 -5.50 -15.06
C MET A 283 -1.18 -6.32 -15.51
N ALA A 284 0.04 -5.82 -15.36
CA ALA A 284 1.25 -6.55 -15.66
C ALA A 284 1.43 -7.71 -14.65
N GLY A 285 0.91 -8.91 -14.93
CA GLY A 285 1.06 -10.07 -14.05
C GLY A 285 -0.20 -10.92 -13.96
N GLY A 286 -0.31 -11.73 -12.89
CA GLY A 286 -1.42 -12.69 -12.73
C GLY A 286 -2.82 -12.06 -12.61
N MET A 287 -2.89 -10.76 -12.27
CA MET A 287 -4.14 -10.02 -12.10
C MET A 287 -4.98 -10.00 -13.39
N VAL A 288 -4.37 -9.93 -14.58
CA VAL A 288 -5.09 -9.94 -15.86
C VAL A 288 -5.94 -11.20 -16.03
N LEU A 289 -5.42 -12.35 -15.59
CA LEU A 289 -6.11 -13.63 -15.69
C LEU A 289 -7.19 -13.80 -14.61
N LEU A 290 -7.25 -12.90 -13.62
CA LEU A 290 -8.32 -12.88 -12.63
C LEU A 290 -9.51 -12.01 -13.04
N VAL A 291 -9.40 -11.21 -14.11
CA VAL A 291 -10.49 -10.33 -14.59
C VAL A 291 -11.79 -11.07 -14.86
N PRO A 292 -11.83 -12.23 -15.55
CA PRO A 292 -13.09 -12.97 -15.75
C PRO A 292 -13.74 -13.36 -14.41
N GLY A 293 -12.91 -13.77 -13.43
CA GLY A 293 -13.34 -14.04 -12.07
C GLY A 293 -13.90 -12.81 -11.37
N LEU A 294 -13.22 -11.66 -11.50
CA LEU A 294 -13.66 -10.40 -10.91
C LEU A 294 -15.03 -9.98 -11.47
N VAL A 295 -15.24 -10.12 -12.78
CA VAL A 295 -16.55 -9.88 -13.41
C VAL A 295 -17.60 -10.85 -12.84
N GLY A 296 -17.27 -12.15 -12.72
CA GLY A 296 -18.15 -13.13 -12.09
C GLY A 296 -18.52 -12.80 -10.64
N PHE A 297 -17.57 -12.26 -9.87
CA PHE A 297 -17.77 -11.83 -8.50
C PHE A 297 -18.77 -10.66 -8.41
N VAL A 298 -18.65 -9.67 -9.30
CA VAL A 298 -19.51 -8.48 -9.35
C VAL A 298 -20.93 -8.82 -9.81
N VAL A 299 -21.07 -9.64 -10.86
CA VAL A 299 -22.39 -10.02 -11.43
C VAL A 299 -23.18 -10.98 -10.51
N LYS A 300 -22.68 -11.25 -9.29
CA LYS A 300 -23.29 -12.10 -8.28
C LYS A 300 -23.68 -13.45 -8.84
N LEU A 301 -22.70 -14.17 -9.38
CA LEU A 301 -22.88 -15.60 -9.53
C LEU A 301 -23.24 -16.16 -8.12
N HIS A 302 -24.42 -16.80 -7.99
CA HIS A 302 -24.95 -17.32 -6.72
C HIS A 302 -23.85 -18.02 -5.90
N PRO A 303 -23.81 -17.81 -4.56
CA PRO A 303 -22.80 -18.40 -3.69
C PRO A 303 -22.67 -19.91 -3.93
N LEU A 304 -21.44 -20.41 -3.87
CA LEU A 304 -21.16 -21.82 -4.00
C LEU A 304 -21.96 -22.61 -2.94
N PRO A 305 -22.65 -23.69 -3.30
CA PRO A 305 -23.26 -24.55 -2.29
C PRO A 305 -22.16 -25.14 -1.39
N PRO A 306 -22.50 -25.41 -0.11
CA PRO A 306 -21.56 -25.92 0.87
C PRO A 306 -20.90 -27.22 0.38
N SER A 307 -19.64 -27.43 0.77
CA SER A 307 -18.86 -28.61 0.38
C SER A 307 -19.58 -29.92 0.76
N PRO A 308 -19.67 -30.93 -0.13
CA PRO A 308 -20.27 -32.23 0.19
C PRO A 308 -19.44 -33.04 1.21
N HIS A 309 -18.21 -32.63 1.54
CA HIS A 309 -17.31 -33.32 2.48
C HIS A 309 -17.24 -32.68 3.87
N GLY A 310 -18.27 -31.94 4.28
CA GLY A 310 -18.48 -31.71 5.71
C GLY A 310 -18.94 -33.02 6.34
N GLU A 311 -18.08 -33.69 7.10
CA GLU A 311 -18.41 -34.86 7.91
C GLU A 311 -19.51 -34.52 8.94
N GLY A 312 -20.76 -34.49 8.47
CA GLY A 312 -21.95 -34.72 9.27
C GLY A 312 -22.25 -36.21 9.15
N GLU A 313 -21.65 -37.00 10.02
CA GLU A 313 -22.04 -38.39 10.25
C GLU A 313 -23.55 -38.41 10.49
N LYS A 314 -24.30 -38.95 9.52
CA LYS A 314 -25.74 -39.18 9.66
C LYS A 314 -25.90 -40.30 10.69
N ILE A 315 -25.93 -39.95 11.96
CA ILE A 315 -26.47 -40.84 12.99
C ILE A 315 -27.99 -40.85 12.76
N GLY A 316 -28.46 -41.92 12.14
CA GLY A 316 -29.88 -42.21 12.07
C GLY A 316 -30.41 -42.44 13.47
N HIS A 317 -31.29 -41.57 13.93
CA HIS A 317 -32.24 -41.95 14.96
C HIS A 317 -33.63 -41.45 14.60
N ASP A 318 -34.55 -42.38 14.76
CA ASP A 318 -35.93 -42.39 14.36
C ASP A 318 -36.77 -41.52 15.31
N GLY A 319 -37.89 -41.00 14.80
CA GLY A 319 -38.99 -40.45 15.61
C GLY A 319 -38.83 -39.01 16.14
N GLY A 320 -39.59 -38.07 15.56
CA GLY A 320 -39.84 -36.77 16.21
C GLY A 320 -40.29 -35.67 15.26
N LYS A 321 -41.60 -35.47 15.17
CA LYS A 321 -42.25 -34.37 14.44
C LYS A 321 -41.74 -32.98 14.89
N THR A 322 -41.75 -32.05 13.94
CA THR A 322 -41.76 -30.57 14.11
C THR A 322 -40.53 -29.89 14.73
N ARG A 323 -39.43 -29.79 13.95
CA ARG A 323 -38.41 -28.72 14.07
C ARG A 323 -37.83 -28.23 12.73
N ARG A 324 -38.44 -28.61 11.60
CA ARG A 324 -37.92 -28.33 10.25
C ARG A 324 -38.14 -26.89 9.75
N GLY A 325 -38.89 -26.07 10.48
CA GLY A 325 -39.24 -24.69 10.10
C GLY A 325 -38.36 -23.58 10.70
N GLN A 326 -37.58 -23.87 11.75
CA GLN A 326 -36.76 -22.84 12.43
C GLN A 326 -35.29 -22.84 11.97
N ASP A 327 -34.72 -24.00 11.63
CA ASP A 327 -33.33 -24.07 11.15
C ASP A 327 -33.15 -23.56 9.71
N SER A 328 -34.21 -23.60 8.89
CA SER A 328 -34.22 -23.05 7.53
C SER A 328 -34.39 -21.53 7.46
N ALA A 329 -34.86 -20.90 8.55
CA ALA A 329 -34.97 -19.45 8.66
C ALA A 329 -33.65 -18.79 9.13
N LEU A 330 -32.82 -19.52 9.88
CA LEU A 330 -31.51 -19.06 10.35
C LEU A 330 -30.42 -19.06 9.25
N GLN A 331 -30.66 -19.75 8.15
CA GLN A 331 -29.72 -19.86 7.01
C GLN A 331 -30.05 -18.89 5.86
N LYS A 332 -30.96 -17.94 6.09
CA LYS A 332 -31.43 -16.95 5.11
C LYS A 332 -30.87 -15.55 5.39
N ASP A 333 -29.63 -15.45 5.87
CA ASP A 333 -28.94 -14.16 6.06
C ASP A 333 -28.18 -13.76 4.77
N SER A 334 -28.94 -13.52 3.71
CA SER A 334 -28.41 -13.17 2.37
C SER A 334 -27.93 -11.71 2.25
N GLY A 335 -28.17 -10.86 3.26
CA GLY A 335 -27.80 -9.44 3.26
C GLY A 335 -26.31 -9.17 3.53
N GLY A 336 -25.73 -9.84 4.54
CA GLY A 336 -24.35 -9.57 5.00
C GLY A 336 -23.27 -9.96 3.98
N GLY A 337 -23.50 -11.05 3.24
CA GLY A 337 -22.58 -11.50 2.18
C GLY A 337 -22.55 -10.57 0.97
N VAL A 338 -23.69 -9.98 0.59
CA VAL A 338 -23.76 -9.03 -0.52
C VAL A 338 -23.05 -7.72 -0.17
N GLY A 339 -23.24 -7.20 1.04
CA GLY A 339 -22.55 -5.99 1.48
C GLY A 339 -21.02 -6.16 1.51
N ALA A 340 -20.53 -7.33 1.97
CA ALA A 340 -19.10 -7.61 2.01
C ALA A 340 -18.46 -7.68 0.61
N ARG A 341 -19.16 -8.25 -0.39
CA ARG A 341 -18.68 -8.25 -1.77
C ARG A 341 -18.52 -6.83 -2.32
N TRP A 342 -19.52 -5.98 -2.10
CA TRP A 342 -19.48 -4.59 -2.54
C TRP A 342 -18.41 -3.78 -1.82
N LEU A 343 -18.20 -3.99 -0.52
CA LEU A 343 -17.11 -3.34 0.23
C LEU A 343 -15.74 -3.60 -0.41
N ILE A 344 -15.46 -4.85 -0.78
CA ILE A 344 -14.18 -5.26 -1.39
C ILE A 344 -13.99 -4.59 -2.75
N VAL A 345 -15.01 -4.61 -3.60
CA VAL A 345 -14.96 -4.02 -4.95
C VAL A 345 -14.89 -2.49 -4.85
N ALA A 346 -15.70 -1.89 -3.98
CA ALA A 346 -15.72 -0.44 -3.76
C ALA A 346 -14.37 0.07 -3.25
N TRP A 347 -13.68 -0.68 -2.38
CA TRP A 347 -12.32 -0.32 -1.98
C TRP A 347 -11.34 -0.42 -3.15
N GLY A 348 -11.29 -1.57 -3.83
CA GLY A 348 -10.31 -1.79 -4.91
C GLY A 348 -10.45 -0.80 -6.06
N VAL A 349 -11.68 -0.57 -6.53
CA VAL A 349 -11.97 0.38 -7.61
C VAL A 349 -11.93 1.84 -7.12
N GLY A 350 -12.45 2.09 -5.91
CA GLY A 350 -12.49 3.43 -5.32
C GLY A 350 -11.10 4.00 -5.06
N LEU A 351 -10.13 3.17 -4.64
CA LEU A 351 -8.75 3.59 -4.47
C LEU A 351 -8.12 4.04 -5.80
N ILE A 352 -8.34 3.27 -6.88
CA ILE A 352 -7.84 3.61 -8.22
C ILE A 352 -8.47 4.91 -8.71
N ALA A 353 -9.79 5.05 -8.56
CA ALA A 353 -10.51 6.26 -8.95
C ALA A 353 -10.06 7.49 -8.14
N LEU A 354 -9.79 7.33 -6.84
CA LEU A 354 -9.27 8.39 -5.98
C LEU A 354 -7.91 8.90 -6.47
N TYR A 355 -6.99 7.99 -6.79
CA TYR A 355 -5.68 8.38 -7.33
C TYR A 355 -5.80 9.01 -8.71
N ALA A 356 -6.65 8.50 -9.60
CA ALA A 356 -6.91 9.14 -10.89
C ALA A 356 -7.54 10.55 -10.76
N ALA A 357 -8.24 10.83 -9.66
CA ALA A 357 -8.86 12.13 -9.38
C ALA A 357 -7.92 13.11 -8.67
N TRP A 358 -7.00 12.62 -7.83
CA TRP A 358 -6.21 13.48 -6.95
C TRP A 358 -4.70 13.47 -7.26
N LEU A 359 -4.11 12.30 -7.57
CA LEU A 359 -2.68 12.14 -7.83
C LEU A 359 -2.42 11.05 -8.88
N PRO A 360 -2.65 11.32 -10.19
CA PRO A 360 -2.64 10.34 -11.26
C PRO A 360 -1.22 9.93 -11.70
N LEU A 361 -0.29 9.74 -10.76
CA LEU A 361 1.10 9.34 -11.03
C LEU A 361 1.18 7.81 -11.21
N ASP A 362 1.51 7.36 -12.43
CA ASP A 362 1.59 5.95 -12.84
C ASP A 362 3.00 5.33 -12.71
N MET A 363 3.94 6.11 -12.19
CA MET A 363 5.34 5.77 -12.04
C MET A 363 5.56 4.59 -11.07
N GLN A 364 6.74 3.95 -11.17
CA GLN A 364 7.23 2.94 -10.22
C GLN A 364 6.21 1.79 -10.03
N HIS A 365 5.81 1.20 -11.17
CA HIS A 365 4.87 0.07 -11.24
C HIS A 365 3.48 0.33 -10.63
N GLY A 366 3.06 1.60 -10.56
CA GLY A 366 1.76 1.98 -9.99
C GLY A 366 1.70 1.84 -8.48
N ARG A 367 2.81 2.08 -7.76
CA ARG A 367 2.95 1.88 -6.30
C ARG A 367 1.81 2.49 -5.47
N TYR A 368 1.24 3.61 -5.91
CA TYR A 368 0.17 4.30 -5.21
C TYR A 368 -1.12 3.47 -5.17
N VAL A 369 -1.40 2.66 -6.19
CA VAL A 369 -2.63 1.87 -6.29
C VAL A 369 -2.42 0.38 -6.06
N MET A 370 -1.18 -0.08 -5.83
CA MET A 370 -0.88 -1.47 -5.40
C MET A 370 -1.73 -1.95 -4.21
N PRO A 371 -2.07 -1.13 -3.19
CA PRO A 371 -2.94 -1.55 -2.08
C PRO A 371 -4.37 -1.94 -2.48
N ALA A 372 -4.79 -1.70 -3.74
CA ALA A 372 -6.05 -2.23 -4.29
C ALA A 372 -5.95 -3.73 -4.60
N LEU A 373 -4.75 -4.23 -4.93
CA LEU A 373 -4.54 -5.59 -5.42
C LEU A 373 -5.04 -6.68 -4.46
N PRO A 374 -4.79 -6.65 -3.14
CA PRO A 374 -5.27 -7.72 -2.26
C PRO A 374 -6.79 -7.92 -2.31
N ALA A 375 -7.55 -6.82 -2.32
CA ALA A 375 -9.01 -6.85 -2.41
C ALA A 375 -9.47 -7.37 -3.79
N LEU A 376 -8.85 -6.88 -4.87
CA LEU A 376 -9.18 -7.29 -6.23
C LEU A 376 -8.79 -8.75 -6.53
N ILE A 377 -7.66 -9.23 -6.00
CA ILE A 377 -7.23 -10.62 -6.08
C ILE A 377 -8.22 -11.52 -5.33
N VAL A 378 -8.65 -11.13 -4.11
CA VAL A 378 -9.68 -11.87 -3.37
C VAL A 378 -10.97 -11.97 -4.19
N ALA A 379 -11.45 -10.85 -4.73
CA ALA A 379 -12.66 -10.84 -5.56
C ALA A 379 -12.50 -11.71 -6.82
N GLY A 380 -11.38 -11.57 -7.53
CA GLY A 380 -11.05 -12.34 -8.72
C GLY A 380 -10.97 -13.84 -8.45
N VAL A 381 -10.27 -14.27 -7.41
CA VAL A 381 -10.13 -15.69 -7.05
C VAL A 381 -11.45 -16.30 -6.59
N VAL A 382 -12.24 -15.58 -5.79
CA VAL A 382 -13.58 -16.05 -5.36
C VAL A 382 -14.50 -16.22 -6.56
N GLY A 383 -14.56 -15.23 -7.45
CA GLY A 383 -15.38 -15.31 -8.66
C GLY A 383 -14.90 -16.37 -9.66
N THR A 384 -13.59 -16.59 -9.80
CA THR A 384 -13.05 -17.73 -10.57
C THR A 384 -13.48 -19.07 -9.97
N GLY A 385 -13.51 -19.19 -8.63
CA GLY A 385 -14.04 -20.38 -7.96
C GLY A 385 -15.53 -20.61 -8.23
N GLU A 386 -16.32 -19.55 -8.35
CA GLU A 386 -17.75 -19.58 -8.71
C GLU A 386 -17.96 -19.98 -10.17
N LEU A 387 -17.16 -19.41 -11.09
CA LEU A 387 -17.12 -19.81 -12.50
C LEU A 387 -16.77 -21.29 -12.63
N ALA A 388 -15.74 -21.76 -11.94
CA ALA A 388 -15.30 -23.15 -11.98
C ALA A 388 -16.40 -24.11 -11.55
N TYR A 389 -17.20 -23.74 -10.54
CA TYR A 389 -18.32 -24.56 -10.10
C TYR A 389 -19.44 -24.65 -11.14
N ARG A 390 -19.78 -23.55 -11.81
CA ARG A 390 -20.81 -23.53 -12.87
C ARG A 390 -20.35 -24.27 -14.12
N ALA A 391 -19.10 -24.06 -14.50
CA ALA A 391 -18.45 -24.65 -15.65
C ALA A 391 -18.38 -26.18 -15.61
N ARG A 392 -18.49 -26.80 -14.42
CA ARG A 392 -18.54 -28.27 -14.26
C ARG A 392 -19.64 -28.97 -15.04
N ARG A 393 -20.68 -28.23 -15.44
CA ARG A 393 -21.83 -28.77 -16.17
C ARG A 393 -21.54 -29.09 -17.64
N THR A 394 -20.50 -28.52 -18.23
CA THR A 394 -20.13 -28.75 -19.64
C THR A 394 -18.66 -29.16 -19.76
N LEU A 395 -18.29 -29.90 -20.81
CA LEU A 395 -16.90 -30.24 -21.06
C LEU A 395 -16.07 -29.00 -21.40
N ILE A 396 -16.57 -28.17 -22.32
CA ILE A 396 -15.90 -26.93 -22.77
C ILE A 396 -15.70 -25.98 -21.58
N GLY A 397 -16.72 -25.76 -20.76
CA GLY A 397 -16.60 -24.91 -19.58
C GLY A 397 -15.51 -25.39 -18.63
N ARG A 398 -15.46 -26.71 -18.33
CA ARG A 398 -14.42 -27.29 -17.48
C ARG A 398 -13.02 -27.04 -18.03
N VAL A 399 -12.81 -27.28 -19.32
CA VAL A 399 -11.52 -27.07 -19.97
C VAL A 399 -11.11 -25.61 -19.89
N LEU A 400 -11.99 -24.67 -20.26
CA LEU A 400 -11.71 -23.24 -20.24
C LEU A 400 -11.38 -22.72 -18.85
N VAL A 401 -12.16 -23.06 -17.82
CA VAL A 401 -11.90 -22.57 -16.46
C VAL A 401 -10.68 -23.24 -15.83
N ASN A 402 -10.42 -24.52 -16.10
CA ASN A 402 -9.19 -25.16 -15.63
C ASN A 402 -7.95 -24.58 -16.31
N ALA A 403 -8.01 -24.31 -17.62
CA ALA A 403 -6.96 -23.60 -18.34
C ALA A 403 -6.72 -22.22 -17.73
N LEU A 404 -7.78 -21.46 -17.44
CA LEU A 404 -7.68 -20.17 -16.76
C LEU A 404 -6.97 -20.30 -15.40
N ILE A 405 -7.39 -21.24 -14.55
CA ILE A 405 -6.81 -21.45 -13.21
C ILE A 405 -5.32 -21.83 -13.30
N VAL A 406 -4.97 -22.77 -14.19
CA VAL A 406 -3.58 -23.21 -14.37
C VAL A 406 -2.73 -22.07 -14.91
N SER A 407 -3.19 -21.38 -15.95
CA SER A 407 -2.50 -20.22 -16.52
C SER A 407 -2.34 -19.11 -15.50
N SER A 408 -3.36 -18.79 -14.69
CA SER A 408 -3.23 -17.83 -13.59
C SER A 408 -2.11 -18.25 -12.64
N GLY A 409 -2.11 -19.50 -12.16
CA GLY A 409 -1.08 -20.00 -11.26
C GLY A 409 0.32 -19.90 -11.85
N VAL A 410 0.50 -20.30 -13.11
CA VAL A 410 1.79 -20.22 -13.81
C VAL A 410 2.25 -18.77 -13.97
N ILE A 411 1.38 -17.85 -14.39
CA ILE A 411 1.73 -16.44 -14.56
C ILE A 411 2.08 -15.78 -13.22
N PHE A 412 1.35 -16.05 -12.14
CA PHE A 412 1.72 -15.57 -10.81
C PHE A 412 3.13 -16.05 -10.41
N VAL A 413 3.45 -17.32 -10.65
CA VAL A 413 4.78 -17.89 -10.33
C VAL A 413 5.88 -17.30 -11.21
N ILE A 414 5.68 -17.18 -12.52
CA ILE A 414 6.69 -16.60 -13.44
C ILE A 414 6.97 -15.14 -13.08
N PHE A 415 5.93 -14.35 -12.83
CA PHE A 415 6.11 -12.95 -12.42
C PHE A 415 6.78 -12.86 -11.06
N ALA A 416 6.38 -13.68 -10.09
CA ALA A 416 7.01 -13.70 -8.77
C ALA A 416 8.50 -14.06 -8.85
N LEU A 417 8.88 -15.10 -9.58
CA LEU A 417 10.25 -15.64 -9.54
C LEU A 417 11.22 -14.96 -10.52
N VAL A 418 10.71 -14.49 -11.66
CA VAL A 418 11.55 -14.05 -12.78
C VAL A 418 11.34 -12.57 -13.08
N ILE A 419 10.15 -12.19 -13.55
CA ILE A 419 9.92 -10.87 -14.13
C ILE A 419 10.00 -9.78 -13.06
N GLY A 420 9.22 -9.92 -11.97
CA GLY A 420 9.20 -8.92 -10.92
C GLY A 420 10.52 -8.83 -10.14
N ARG A 421 11.24 -9.95 -10.00
CA ARG A 421 12.59 -9.96 -9.41
C ARG A 421 13.56 -9.17 -10.29
N ALA A 422 13.54 -9.38 -11.60
CA ALA A 422 14.37 -8.63 -12.53
C ALA A 422 14.02 -7.14 -12.53
N ALA A 423 12.72 -6.80 -12.46
CA ALA A 423 12.27 -5.41 -12.32
C ALA A 423 12.82 -4.77 -11.05
N TYR A 424 12.66 -5.42 -9.89
CA TYR A 424 13.18 -4.93 -8.61
C TYR A 424 14.71 -4.73 -8.62
N VAL A 425 15.46 -5.70 -9.15
CA VAL A 425 16.93 -5.59 -9.28
C VAL A 425 17.32 -4.40 -10.16
N ASN A 426 16.61 -4.19 -11.26
CA ASN A 426 16.86 -3.05 -12.14
C ASN A 426 16.52 -1.72 -11.45
N ASP A 427 15.41 -1.64 -10.72
CA ASP A 427 15.02 -0.43 -9.99
C ASP A 427 16.05 -0.07 -8.92
N VAL A 428 16.53 -1.05 -8.13
CA VAL A 428 17.60 -0.84 -7.15
C VAL A 428 18.89 -0.39 -7.82
N ALA A 429 19.28 -1.02 -8.94
CA ALA A 429 20.50 -0.64 -9.67
C ALA A 429 20.42 0.80 -10.23
N ILE A 430 19.22 1.28 -10.59
CA ILE A 430 19.02 2.68 -10.98
C ILE A 430 19.27 3.60 -9.77
N ILE A 431 18.59 3.35 -8.64
CA ILE A 431 18.74 4.19 -7.44
C ILE A 431 20.18 4.18 -6.92
N ASP A 432 20.81 3.02 -6.85
CA ASP A 432 22.18 2.89 -6.34
C ASP A 432 23.19 3.57 -7.28
N GLY A 433 23.04 3.39 -8.59
CA GLY A 433 23.97 3.94 -9.58
C GLY A 433 23.76 5.42 -9.90
N ASP A 434 22.59 5.98 -9.59
CA ASP A 434 22.28 7.39 -9.81
C ASP A 434 22.25 8.18 -8.49
N MET A 435 21.16 8.07 -7.72
CA MET A 435 20.93 8.91 -6.53
C MET A 435 21.94 8.62 -5.42
N VAL A 436 22.21 7.35 -5.12
CA VAL A 436 23.16 6.98 -4.06
C VAL A 436 24.60 7.32 -4.48
N ALA A 437 24.98 7.01 -5.72
CA ALA A 437 26.30 7.38 -6.25
C ALA A 437 26.53 8.90 -6.21
N ALA A 438 25.56 9.70 -6.64
CA ALA A 438 25.63 11.15 -6.56
C ALA A 438 25.68 11.64 -5.11
N ALA A 439 24.91 11.05 -4.20
CA ALA A 439 24.96 11.39 -2.77
C ALA A 439 26.34 11.14 -2.15
N LEU A 440 26.97 10.00 -2.46
CA LEU A 440 28.33 9.69 -1.99
C LEU A 440 29.37 10.66 -2.59
N TRP A 441 29.25 10.99 -3.88
CA TRP A 441 30.12 11.99 -4.49
C TRP A 441 29.95 13.37 -3.84
N ILE A 442 28.71 13.79 -3.57
CA ILE A 442 28.38 15.04 -2.86
C ILE A 442 28.96 15.06 -1.44
N GLN A 443 28.96 13.93 -0.74
CA GLN A 443 29.59 13.79 0.58
C GLN A 443 31.06 14.16 0.56
N GLU A 444 31.78 13.79 -0.51
CA GLU A 444 33.23 13.97 -0.62
C GLU A 444 33.64 15.30 -1.27
N ASN A 445 32.81 15.86 -2.16
CA ASN A 445 33.23 16.95 -3.07
C ASN A 445 32.51 18.29 -2.84
N VAL A 446 31.32 18.29 -2.22
CA VAL A 446 30.53 19.52 -2.03
C VAL A 446 30.67 19.98 -0.57
N PRO A 447 31.21 21.19 -0.31
CA PRO A 447 31.34 21.72 1.06
C PRO A 447 30.02 21.76 1.82
N GLU A 448 30.03 21.34 3.09
CA GLU A 448 28.81 21.25 3.94
C GLU A 448 28.20 22.62 4.27
N ASP A 449 28.99 23.70 4.20
CA ASP A 449 28.56 25.08 4.44
C ASP A 449 27.89 25.73 3.22
N GLN A 450 27.98 25.10 2.04
CA GLN A 450 27.38 25.60 0.81
C GLN A 450 26.02 24.96 0.54
N LEU A 451 25.02 25.79 0.25
CA LEU A 451 23.66 25.32 0.02
C LEU A 451 23.56 24.55 -1.31
N LEU A 452 23.09 23.31 -1.21
CA LEU A 452 22.74 22.44 -2.33
C LEU A 452 21.24 22.56 -2.62
N ALA A 453 20.87 22.93 -3.85
CA ALA A 453 19.53 22.72 -4.39
C ALA A 453 19.42 21.28 -4.93
N ILE A 454 18.29 20.63 -4.72
CA ILE A 454 18.13 19.22 -5.08
C ILE A 454 16.66 18.85 -5.30
N HIS A 455 16.39 18.05 -6.33
CA HIS A 455 15.03 17.56 -6.59
C HIS A 455 14.74 16.26 -5.83
N ASP A 456 15.61 15.26 -5.95
CA ASP A 456 15.45 13.93 -5.33
C ASP A 456 16.29 13.84 -4.05
N ILE A 457 15.66 14.17 -2.92
CA ILE A 457 16.35 14.46 -1.65
C ILE A 457 16.75 13.23 -0.82
N GLY A 458 16.22 12.05 -1.14
CA GLY A 458 16.26 10.89 -0.25
C GLY A 458 17.66 10.40 0.05
N ALA A 459 18.38 9.98 -1.00
CA ALA A 459 19.73 9.45 -0.87
C ALA A 459 20.69 10.47 -0.23
N VAL A 460 20.62 11.75 -0.63
CA VAL A 460 21.47 12.80 -0.04
C VAL A 460 21.12 13.03 1.43
N GLY A 461 19.84 13.09 1.80
CA GLY A 461 19.42 13.21 3.21
C GLY A 461 19.92 12.05 4.08
N TYR A 462 20.08 10.86 3.51
CA TYR A 462 20.58 9.70 4.22
C TYR A 462 22.11 9.60 4.25
N PHE A 463 22.79 9.66 3.10
CA PHE A 463 24.23 9.41 2.98
C PHE A 463 25.10 10.65 3.15
N ALA A 464 24.58 11.83 2.82
CA ALA A 464 25.30 13.11 2.86
C ALA A 464 24.50 14.20 3.59
N PRO A 465 24.07 13.95 4.85
CA PRO A 465 23.14 14.82 5.57
C PRO A 465 23.68 16.24 5.70
N ARG A 466 22.93 17.20 5.17
CA ARG A 466 23.27 18.64 5.13
C ARG A 466 22.01 19.48 4.94
N PRO A 467 22.04 20.79 5.27
CA PRO A 467 21.01 21.71 4.82
C PRO A 467 20.95 21.75 3.28
N MET A 468 19.76 21.62 2.71
CA MET A 468 19.53 21.66 1.27
C MET A 468 18.20 22.34 0.95
N LEU A 469 18.11 22.93 -0.24
CA LEU A 469 16.88 23.48 -0.80
C LEU A 469 16.23 22.41 -1.68
N ASP A 470 15.11 21.87 -1.22
CA ASP A 470 14.35 20.86 -1.96
C ASP A 470 13.51 21.52 -3.04
N ILE A 471 14.00 21.48 -4.29
CA ILE A 471 13.31 22.07 -5.44
C ILE A 471 12.11 21.22 -5.91
N GLY A 472 11.91 20.04 -5.34
CA GLY A 472 10.68 19.25 -5.44
C GLY A 472 9.59 19.68 -4.45
N GLY A 473 9.93 20.48 -3.44
CA GLY A 473 9.01 21.10 -2.49
C GLY A 473 8.46 20.19 -1.38
N LEU A 474 9.04 19.00 -1.17
CA LEU A 474 8.63 18.05 -0.12
C LEU A 474 8.96 18.59 1.28
N VAL A 475 10.20 19.07 1.49
CA VAL A 475 10.68 19.64 2.77
C VAL A 475 10.87 21.16 2.74
N SER A 476 10.82 21.79 1.55
CA SER A 476 10.90 23.24 1.33
C SER A 476 9.57 23.79 0.76
N PRO A 477 8.53 24.01 1.59
CA PRO A 477 7.19 24.37 1.12
C PRO A 477 7.13 25.69 0.33
N GLU A 478 8.09 26.59 0.52
CA GLU A 478 8.25 27.83 -0.24
C GLU A 478 8.46 27.60 -1.76
N VAL A 479 8.89 26.40 -2.15
CA VAL A 479 9.06 26.01 -3.55
C VAL A 479 7.73 25.68 -4.24
N ILE A 480 6.73 25.20 -3.49
CA ILE A 480 5.46 24.68 -4.05
C ILE A 480 4.77 25.70 -4.99
N PRO A 481 4.65 27.00 -4.65
CA PRO A 481 4.01 27.99 -5.53
C PRO A 481 4.80 28.28 -6.82
N VAL A 482 6.12 27.99 -6.83
CA VAL A 482 7.04 28.36 -7.91
C VAL A 482 7.60 27.15 -8.66
N ILE A 483 7.27 25.91 -8.26
CA ILE A 483 7.86 24.66 -8.76
C ILE A 483 7.75 24.48 -10.28
N ARG A 484 6.76 25.10 -10.93
CA ARG A 484 6.58 25.07 -12.40
C ARG A 484 6.92 26.38 -13.11
N ASN A 485 7.43 27.37 -12.38
CA ASN A 485 7.84 28.65 -12.94
C ASN A 485 9.37 28.73 -12.88
N ALA A 486 10.01 28.53 -14.02
CA ALA A 486 11.47 28.47 -14.13
C ALA A 486 12.16 29.72 -13.56
N ASP A 487 11.69 30.91 -13.93
CA ASP A 487 12.28 32.19 -13.50
C ASP A 487 12.13 32.39 -11.99
N ALA A 488 10.95 32.07 -11.45
CA ALA A 488 10.69 32.18 -10.02
C ALA A 488 11.47 31.15 -9.20
N LEU A 489 11.65 29.93 -9.71
CA LEU A 489 12.46 28.90 -9.08
C LEU A 489 13.95 29.29 -9.08
N TRP A 490 14.45 29.82 -10.19
CA TRP A 490 15.80 30.37 -10.27
C TRP A 490 16.01 31.53 -9.29
N ALA A 491 15.10 32.50 -9.25
CA ALA A 491 15.16 33.62 -8.32
C ALA A 491 15.13 33.15 -6.85
N LEU A 492 14.34 32.11 -6.55
CA LEU A 492 14.33 31.50 -5.22
C LEU A 492 15.67 30.84 -4.89
N MET A 493 16.22 30.02 -5.79
CA MET A 493 17.54 29.39 -5.62
C MET A 493 18.64 30.43 -5.37
N GLU A 494 18.64 31.52 -6.15
CA GLU A 494 19.57 32.64 -6.01
C GLU A 494 19.39 33.35 -4.65
N SER A 495 18.15 33.68 -4.28
CA SER A 495 17.85 34.37 -3.01
C SER A 495 18.23 33.57 -1.77
N ARG A 496 18.22 32.23 -1.88
CA ARG A 496 18.64 31.30 -0.81
C ARG A 496 20.15 31.05 -0.82
N GLY A 497 20.86 31.54 -1.84
CA GLY A 497 22.30 31.36 -1.98
C GLY A 497 22.69 29.94 -2.39
N ALA A 498 21.85 29.24 -3.15
CA ALA A 498 22.20 27.92 -3.68
C ALA A 498 23.43 28.03 -4.59
N ARG A 499 24.47 27.23 -4.31
CA ARG A 499 25.72 27.17 -5.08
C ARG A 499 25.86 25.89 -5.90
N TRP A 500 25.06 24.89 -5.58
CA TRP A 500 25.07 23.59 -6.23
C TRP A 500 23.65 23.18 -6.59
N LEU A 501 23.51 22.37 -7.64
CA LEU A 501 22.26 21.71 -8.02
C LEU A 501 22.53 20.23 -8.27
N MET A 502 21.76 19.34 -7.64
CA MET A 502 21.65 17.93 -8.02
C MET A 502 20.26 17.67 -8.62
N ALA A 503 20.21 17.28 -9.88
CA ALA A 503 18.95 17.02 -10.59
C ALA A 503 19.19 16.14 -11.82
N TYR A 504 18.18 15.40 -12.23
CA TYR A 504 18.14 14.91 -13.61
C TYR A 504 17.98 16.08 -14.60
N PRO A 505 18.41 15.95 -15.86
CA PRO A 505 18.24 16.98 -16.89
C PRO A 505 16.81 17.51 -17.04
N TYR A 506 15.81 16.65 -16.89
CA TYR A 506 14.39 17.01 -16.96
C TYR A 506 13.81 17.59 -15.65
N GLN A 507 14.62 17.68 -14.60
CA GLN A 507 14.25 18.25 -13.29
C GLN A 507 14.93 19.61 -13.05
N THR A 508 15.80 20.09 -13.95
CA THR A 508 16.37 21.42 -13.82
C THR A 508 15.29 22.49 -14.01
N PRO A 509 15.48 23.72 -13.47
CA PRO A 509 14.48 24.77 -13.65
C PRO A 509 14.22 25.05 -15.14
N GLY A 510 12.96 24.93 -15.55
CA GLY A 510 12.55 25.07 -16.95
C GLY A 510 12.86 23.86 -17.83
N GLU A 511 13.24 22.71 -17.24
CA GLU A 511 13.63 21.49 -17.97
C GLU A 511 14.77 21.75 -18.97
N ASN A 512 15.66 22.69 -18.63
CA ASN A 512 16.77 23.13 -19.46
C ASN A 512 18.10 22.79 -18.79
N ALA A 513 18.67 21.64 -19.13
CA ALA A 513 19.97 21.21 -18.60
C ALA A 513 21.16 22.01 -19.16
N GLU A 514 20.95 22.72 -20.28
CA GLU A 514 21.95 23.54 -20.98
C GLU A 514 21.89 25.02 -20.54
N ASP A 515 21.22 25.32 -19.43
CA ASP A 515 21.16 26.68 -18.90
C ASP A 515 22.59 27.19 -18.61
N PRO A 516 22.98 28.39 -19.08
CA PRO A 516 24.35 28.89 -18.95
C PRO A 516 24.81 29.08 -17.50
N ARG A 517 23.89 29.07 -16.53
CA ARG A 517 24.20 29.10 -15.10
C ARG A 517 24.65 27.76 -14.54
N LEU A 518 24.39 26.67 -15.24
CA LEU A 518 24.66 25.30 -14.80
C LEU A 518 26.00 24.81 -15.35
N CYS A 519 26.95 24.60 -14.46
CA CYS A 519 28.26 24.08 -14.80
C CYS A 519 28.38 22.65 -14.32
N GLU A 520 28.29 21.71 -15.24
CA GLU A 520 28.42 20.29 -14.93
C GLU A 520 29.78 20.00 -14.28
N VAL A 521 29.73 19.34 -13.11
CA VAL A 521 30.92 18.89 -12.39
C VAL A 521 30.94 17.37 -12.19
N PHE A 522 29.78 16.72 -12.31
CA PHE A 522 29.62 15.29 -12.12
C PHE A 522 28.38 14.79 -12.87
N SER A 523 28.52 13.60 -13.46
CA SER A 523 27.47 12.88 -14.18
C SER A 523 27.60 11.38 -13.87
N THR A 524 26.47 10.71 -13.63
CA THR A 524 26.49 9.26 -13.38
C THR A 524 26.60 8.46 -14.68
N ASP A 525 27.46 7.45 -14.71
CA ASP A 525 27.63 6.53 -15.84
C ASP A 525 26.82 5.22 -15.66
N ASN A 526 25.56 5.32 -15.25
CA ASN A 526 24.76 4.16 -14.85
C ASN A 526 24.18 3.36 -16.05
N ALA A 527 24.70 2.14 -16.26
CA ALA A 527 24.23 1.25 -17.31
C ALA A 527 22.79 0.74 -17.11
N ALA A 528 22.27 0.68 -15.88
CA ALA A 528 20.88 0.31 -15.62
C ALA A 528 19.92 1.43 -16.07
N ALA A 529 20.22 2.68 -15.70
CA ALA A 529 19.45 3.85 -16.12
C ALA A 529 19.42 3.99 -17.64
N ARG A 530 20.58 3.89 -18.32
CA ARG A 530 20.66 3.93 -19.79
C ARG A 530 19.82 2.86 -20.48
N ARG A 531 19.86 1.61 -19.99
CA ARG A 531 19.05 0.51 -20.56
C ARG A 531 17.55 0.75 -20.39
N ALA A 532 17.15 1.46 -19.34
CA ALA A 532 15.76 1.89 -19.12
C ALA A 532 15.39 3.17 -19.91
N GLY A 533 16.30 3.73 -20.70
CA GLY A 533 16.09 4.99 -21.42
C GLY A 533 16.11 6.24 -20.53
N GLY A 534 16.65 6.13 -19.31
CA GLY A 534 16.76 7.23 -18.36
C GLY A 534 17.96 8.13 -18.65
N SER A 535 17.85 9.39 -18.21
CA SER A 535 18.95 10.35 -18.19
C SER A 535 19.90 10.09 -17.02
N PRO A 536 21.19 10.43 -17.14
CA PRO A 536 22.11 10.38 -16.00
C PRO A 536 21.71 11.40 -14.92
N MET A 537 22.01 11.09 -13.67
CA MET A 537 21.91 12.05 -12.57
C MET A 537 23.11 12.99 -12.62
N MET A 538 22.86 14.29 -12.47
CA MET A 538 23.86 15.33 -12.68
C MET A 538 24.05 16.15 -11.41
N VAL A 539 25.28 16.61 -11.19
CA VAL A 539 25.58 17.67 -10.21
C VAL A 539 26.22 18.83 -10.93
N TYR A 540 25.71 20.03 -10.65
CA TYR A 540 26.13 21.27 -11.25
C TYR A 540 26.64 22.24 -10.18
N ARG A 541 27.71 22.98 -10.48
CA ARG A 541 28.03 24.24 -9.82
C ARG A 541 27.18 25.34 -10.47
N ILE A 542 26.49 26.13 -9.65
CA ILE A 542 25.71 27.28 -10.12
C ILE A 542 26.64 28.49 -10.22
N SER A 543 26.74 29.11 -11.39
CA SER A 543 27.60 30.27 -11.65
C SER A 543 26.92 31.32 -12.52
N GLU A 544 26.86 32.56 -12.06
CA GLU A 544 26.34 33.70 -12.84
C GLU A 544 27.35 34.21 -13.87
N THR A 545 28.64 33.96 -13.66
CA THR A 545 29.73 34.44 -14.52
C THR A 545 30.20 33.39 -15.54
N GLY A 546 29.46 32.29 -15.70
CA GLY A 546 29.77 31.18 -16.59
C GLY A 546 30.68 30.12 -15.96
N CYS A 547 30.99 29.07 -16.73
CA CYS A 547 31.63 27.85 -16.22
C CYS A 547 33.15 27.84 -16.20
N ASN A 548 33.78 28.98 -16.47
CA ASN A 548 35.22 29.08 -16.27
C ASN A 548 35.55 28.97 -14.76
N PRO A 549 36.63 28.25 -14.41
CA PRO A 549 36.98 27.92 -13.03
C PRO A 549 37.17 29.14 -12.14
#